data_AF-A0A7C6FFF4-F1
#
_entry.id   AF-A0A7C6FFF4-F1
#
_cell.length_a   1.000
_cell.length_b   1.000
_cell.length_c   1.000
_cell.angle_alpha   90.00
_cell.angle_beta   90.00
_cell.angle_gamma   90.00
#
_symmetry.space_group_name_H-M   'P 1'
#
loop_
_entity.id
_entity.type
_entity.pdbx_description
1 polymer ?
#
loop_
_entity_poly.entity_id
_entity_poly.type
_entity_poly.pdbx_seq_one_letter_code
_entity_poly.pdbx_strand_id
1 'polypeptide(L)'
;MSLKKRIRRVFQEIDGKRIPGLNAFGDGEWAYFLALPGVDPRAQFQTLVSDVTKRRAKSGAISEAGSRVTLPDGRTFHGVYYRGDVRGWRADLRESCQKQGIVLAHFRFRRFVINGEAPRRLKELKIEVIGGRENLGPR
;
A
#
# COMPACT_ATOMS: atom_id res chain seq x y z
N MET A 1 -20.52 1.83 -15.76
CA MET A 1 -19.52 2.86 -15.40
C MET A 1 -18.21 2.16 -15.02
N SER A 2 -17.11 2.33 -15.77
CA SER A 2 -15.88 1.55 -15.58
C SER A 2 -15.15 1.91 -14.28
N LEU A 3 -14.78 0.88 -13.51
CA LEU A 3 -14.06 0.95 -12.25
C LEU A 3 -12.71 1.70 -12.33
N LYS A 4 -12.14 1.77 -13.55
CA LYS A 4 -10.99 2.63 -13.92
C LYS A 4 -11.19 4.11 -13.54
N LYS A 5 -12.44 4.60 -13.45
CA LYS A 5 -12.75 5.98 -13.02
C LYS A 5 -12.69 6.19 -11.51
N ARG A 6 -12.78 5.14 -10.67
CA ARG A 6 -12.89 5.26 -9.20
C ARG A 6 -11.55 5.28 -8.46
N ILE A 7 -10.56 4.51 -8.91
CA ILE A 7 -9.19 4.56 -8.34
C ILE A 7 -8.51 5.93 -8.60
N ARG A 8 -8.98 6.68 -9.62
CA ARG A 8 -8.48 8.03 -9.96
C ARG A 8 -8.66 9.10 -8.86
N ARG A 9 -9.40 8.85 -7.77
CA ARG A 9 -9.70 9.87 -6.72
C ARG A 9 -9.56 9.38 -5.28
N VAL A 10 -8.44 8.76 -4.90
CA VAL A 10 -8.15 8.50 -3.47
C VAL A 10 -6.79 9.08 -3.08
N PHE A 11 -6.64 10.39 -3.25
CA PHE A 11 -5.45 11.13 -2.85
C PHE A 11 -5.92 12.45 -2.22
N GLN A 12 -5.26 12.86 -1.14
CA GLN A 12 -5.37 14.24 -0.68
C GLN A 12 -4.22 15.04 -1.25
N GLU A 13 -4.51 16.25 -1.70
CA GLU A 13 -3.48 17.20 -2.10
C GLU A 13 -3.06 18.02 -0.88
N ILE A 14 -1.78 17.97 -0.55
CA ILE A 14 -1.17 18.74 0.54
C ILE A 14 0.11 19.34 0.00
N ASP A 15 0.23 20.66 0.05
CA ASP A 15 1.40 21.40 -0.40
C ASP A 15 1.80 21.02 -1.85
N GLY A 16 0.80 20.84 -2.74
CA GLY A 16 0.99 20.41 -4.13
C GLY A 16 1.34 18.93 -4.33
N LYS A 17 1.42 18.12 -3.25
CA LYS A 17 1.69 16.68 -3.31
C LYS A 17 0.39 15.89 -3.19
N ARG A 18 0.19 14.90 -4.07
CA ARG A 18 -0.90 13.92 -3.96
C ARG A 18 -0.48 12.78 -3.05
N ILE A 19 -1.15 12.64 -1.90
CA ILE A 19 -0.82 11.65 -0.87
C ILE A 19 -1.92 10.59 -0.79
N PRO A 20 -1.63 9.35 -1.21
CA PRO A 20 -2.54 8.23 -1.02
C PRO A 20 -2.58 7.80 0.46
N GLY A 21 -3.72 7.30 0.93
CA GLY A 21 -3.84 6.72 2.27
C GLY A 21 -3.88 7.69 3.46
N LEU A 22 -3.90 9.00 3.24
CA LEU A 22 -3.93 9.98 4.33
C LEU A 22 -5.26 9.98 5.13
N ASN A 23 -6.37 9.63 4.47
CA ASN A 23 -7.66 9.32 5.11
C ASN A 23 -8.10 7.92 4.67
N ALA A 24 -8.81 7.21 5.54
CA ALA A 24 -9.63 6.07 5.12
C ALA A 24 -10.70 6.60 4.17
N PHE A 25 -10.76 6.07 2.95
CA PHE A 25 -11.72 6.51 1.95
C PHE A 25 -12.55 5.31 1.50
N GLY A 26 -13.86 5.39 1.72
CA GLY A 26 -14.81 4.36 1.33
C GLY A 26 -14.59 3.03 2.06
N ASP A 27 -14.59 1.95 1.29
CA ASP A 27 -14.51 0.56 1.73
C ASP A 27 -13.09 -0.02 1.63
N GLY A 28 -12.06 0.83 1.58
CA GLY A 28 -10.68 0.40 1.35
C GLY A 28 -9.62 1.12 2.16
N GLU A 29 -8.41 0.58 2.09
CA GLU A 29 -7.26 1.00 2.88
C GLU A 29 -5.97 0.93 2.07
N TRP A 30 -5.05 1.82 2.41
CA TRP A 30 -3.72 1.90 1.85
C TRP A 30 -2.69 1.37 2.84
N ALA A 31 -1.78 0.54 2.36
CA ALA A 31 -0.55 0.15 3.04
C ALA A 31 0.63 0.33 2.09
N TYR A 32 1.84 0.28 2.64
CA TYR A 32 3.07 0.44 1.89
C TYR A 32 4.07 -0.63 2.34
N PHE A 33 4.63 -1.41 1.42
CA PHE A 33 5.67 -2.39 1.74
C PHE A 33 7.05 -1.87 1.34
N LEU A 34 8.08 -2.20 2.12
CA LEU A 34 9.47 -1.86 1.81
C LEU A 34 9.93 -2.61 0.55
N ALA A 35 10.45 -1.88 -0.43
CA ALA A 35 11.05 -2.45 -1.64
C ALA A 35 12.33 -3.20 -1.29
N LEU A 36 12.49 -4.41 -1.83
CA LEU A 36 13.76 -5.13 -1.77
C LEU A 36 14.71 -4.61 -2.87
N PRO A 37 16.01 -4.41 -2.56
CA PRO A 37 16.98 -4.00 -3.57
C PRO A 37 17.05 -4.97 -4.75
N GLY A 38 17.01 -4.45 -5.98
CA GLY A 38 17.11 -5.24 -7.20
C GLY A 38 15.87 -6.09 -7.54
N VAL A 39 14.79 -6.00 -6.76
CA VAL A 39 13.54 -6.73 -7.01
C VAL A 39 12.51 -5.80 -7.65
N ASP A 40 11.86 -6.28 -8.71
CA ASP A 40 10.72 -5.56 -9.29
C ASP A 40 9.57 -5.47 -8.27
N PRO A 41 9.07 -4.26 -7.94
CA PRO A 41 8.05 -4.08 -6.91
C PRO A 41 6.75 -4.82 -7.19
N ARG A 42 6.40 -5.01 -8.48
CA ARG A 42 5.18 -5.74 -8.85
C ARG A 42 5.36 -7.23 -8.64
N ALA A 43 6.52 -7.80 -8.99
CA ALA A 43 6.87 -9.17 -8.66
C ALA A 43 6.87 -9.39 -7.14
N GLN A 44 7.47 -8.48 -6.36
CA GLN A 44 7.44 -8.54 -4.90
C GLN A 44 6.00 -8.51 -4.35
N PHE A 45 5.15 -7.61 -4.87
CA PHE A 45 3.73 -7.55 -4.50
C PHE A 45 3.00 -8.87 -4.80
N GLN A 46 3.23 -9.46 -5.98
CA GLN A 46 2.60 -10.73 -6.36
C GLN A 46 2.99 -11.83 -5.38
N THR A 47 4.28 -11.94 -5.03
CA THR A 47 4.77 -12.86 -4.02
C THR A 47 4.12 -12.63 -2.66
N LEU A 48 4.04 -11.38 -2.20
CA LEU A 48 3.40 -11.02 -0.94
C LEU A 48 1.93 -11.46 -0.89
N VAL A 49 1.18 -11.26 -1.98
CA VAL A 49 -0.24 -11.60 -2.01
C VAL A 49 -0.45 -13.11 -2.16
N SER A 50 0.42 -13.83 -2.89
CA SER A 50 0.30 -15.28 -3.08
C SER A 50 0.79 -16.09 -1.88
N ASP A 51 1.78 -15.60 -1.15
CA ASP A 51 2.41 -16.29 -0.01
C ASP A 51 1.63 -16.11 1.30
N VAL A 52 0.37 -16.55 1.28
CA VAL A 52 -0.52 -16.50 2.44
C VAL A 52 -0.97 -17.92 2.74
N THR A 53 -0.63 -18.44 3.93
CA THR A 53 -0.92 -19.85 4.30
C THR A 53 -2.40 -20.13 4.33
N LYS A 54 -3.20 -19.18 4.83
CA LYS A 54 -4.66 -19.27 4.81
C LYS A 54 -5.25 -17.89 4.53
N ARG A 55 -5.84 -17.72 3.35
CA ARG A 55 -6.53 -16.48 2.96
C ARG A 55 -7.64 -16.16 3.97
N ARG A 56 -7.55 -15.02 4.65
CA ARG A 56 -8.60 -14.50 5.55
C ARG A 56 -9.57 -13.61 4.81
N ALA A 57 -9.10 -12.87 3.80
CA ALA A 57 -9.97 -12.05 2.98
C ALA A 57 -11.04 -12.90 2.27
N LYS A 58 -12.31 -12.56 2.51
CA LYS A 58 -13.46 -13.28 1.92
C LYS A 58 -14.09 -12.56 0.73
N SER A 59 -13.78 -11.29 0.53
CA SER A 59 -14.35 -10.50 -0.56
C SER A 59 -13.48 -9.29 -0.92
N GLY A 60 -13.75 -8.71 -2.08
CA GLY A 60 -13.07 -7.51 -2.56
C GLY A 60 -11.80 -7.80 -3.34
N ALA A 61 -10.83 -6.87 -3.30
CA ALA A 61 -9.61 -6.98 -4.10
C ALA A 61 -8.44 -6.25 -3.45
N ILE A 62 -7.23 -6.71 -3.75
CA ILE A 62 -5.95 -6.09 -3.40
C ILE A 62 -5.15 -5.83 -4.67
N SER A 63 -4.54 -4.65 -4.78
CA SER A 63 -3.78 -4.23 -5.95
C SER A 63 -2.53 -3.45 -5.57
N GLU A 64 -1.47 -3.62 -6.36
CA GLU A 64 -0.34 -2.71 -6.36
C GLU A 64 -0.85 -1.34 -6.82
N ALA A 65 -0.70 -0.37 -5.94
CA ALA A 65 -1.38 0.89 -6.04
C ALA A 65 -0.35 1.97 -6.39
N GLY A 66 0.17 1.85 -7.62
CA GLY A 66 1.18 2.68 -8.29
C GLY A 66 1.50 4.00 -7.62
N SER A 67 2.17 3.92 -6.48
CA SER A 67 2.59 5.04 -5.65
C SER A 67 3.78 4.59 -4.83
N ARG A 68 4.62 5.55 -4.47
CA ARG A 68 5.89 5.30 -3.83
C ARG A 68 6.19 6.38 -2.81
N VAL A 69 6.74 5.97 -1.68
CA VAL A 69 7.25 6.85 -0.64
C VAL A 69 8.73 6.55 -0.45
N THR A 70 9.59 7.53 -0.71
CA THR A 70 11.04 7.42 -0.49
C THR A 70 11.43 8.26 0.73
N LEU A 71 12.14 7.62 1.65
CA LEU A 71 12.69 8.22 2.86
C LEU A 71 14.01 8.95 2.57
N PRO A 72 14.45 9.87 3.46
CA PRO A 72 15.75 10.53 3.33
C PRO A 72 16.96 9.58 3.33
N ASP A 73 16.82 8.40 3.95
CA ASP A 73 17.86 7.36 3.98
C ASP A 73 17.89 6.48 2.72
N GLY A 74 17.08 6.81 1.70
CA GLY A 74 17.00 6.09 0.43
C GLY A 74 16.04 4.90 0.42
N ARG A 75 15.54 4.45 1.57
CA ARG A 75 14.54 3.37 1.63
C ARG A 75 13.27 3.79 0.90
N THR A 76 12.74 2.86 0.12
CA THR A 76 11.59 3.11 -0.75
C THR A 76 10.48 2.13 -0.43
N PHE A 77 9.28 2.65 -0.25
CA PHE A 77 8.09 1.86 0.02
C PHE A 77 7.09 1.98 -1.13
N HIS A 78 6.48 0.86 -1.53
CA HIS A 78 5.49 0.79 -2.60
C HIS A 78 4.08 0.63 -2.07
N GLY A 79 3.16 1.42 -2.62
CA GLY A 79 1.77 1.45 -2.20
C GLY A 79 1.00 0.22 -2.64
N VAL A 80 0.13 -0.23 -1.74
CA VAL A 80 -0.86 -1.27 -1.96
C VAL A 80 -2.20 -0.73 -1.50
N TYR A 81 -3.23 -1.01 -2.28
CA TYR A 81 -4.60 -0.67 -1.95
C TYR A 81 -5.43 -1.94 -1.92
N TYR A 82 -6.24 -2.09 -0.88
CA TYR A 82 -7.22 -3.17 -0.78
C TYR A 82 -8.58 -2.62 -0.35
N ARG A 83 -9.64 -3.30 -0.79
CA ARG A 83 -11.04 -2.94 -0.49
C ARG A 83 -11.92 -4.16 -0.28
N GLY A 84 -13.13 -3.96 0.22
CA GLY A 84 -14.08 -5.02 0.55
C GLY A 84 -13.80 -5.57 1.94
N ASP A 85 -13.25 -6.79 2.04
CA ASP A 85 -12.81 -7.34 3.33
C ASP A 85 -11.46 -6.78 3.77
N VAL A 86 -11.45 -5.50 4.13
CA VAL A 86 -10.27 -4.75 4.56
C VAL A 86 -9.54 -5.44 5.72
N ARG A 87 -10.28 -6.01 6.67
CA ARG A 87 -9.69 -6.71 7.83
C ARG A 87 -8.97 -7.97 7.38
N GLY A 88 -9.58 -8.76 6.50
CA GLY A 88 -8.98 -9.96 5.94
C GLY A 88 -7.74 -9.63 5.10
N TRP A 89 -7.82 -8.66 4.18
CA TRP A 89 -6.69 -8.25 3.35
C TRP A 89 -5.52 -7.70 4.16
N ARG A 90 -5.80 -6.87 5.17
CA ARG A 90 -4.77 -6.35 6.08
C ARG A 90 -4.07 -7.50 6.83
N ALA A 91 -4.83 -8.46 7.32
CA ALA A 91 -4.28 -9.60 8.07
C ALA A 91 -3.42 -10.50 7.18
N ASP A 92 -3.87 -10.77 5.95
CA ASP A 92 -3.13 -11.58 4.97
C ASP A 92 -1.82 -10.92 4.54
N LEU A 93 -1.88 -9.61 4.21
CA LEU A 93 -0.68 -8.85 3.85
C LEU A 93 0.31 -8.78 5.01
N ARG A 94 -0.18 -8.58 6.24
CA ARG A 94 0.66 -8.54 7.45
C ARG A 94 1.35 -9.88 7.69
N GLU A 95 0.62 -11.00 7.60
CA GLU A 95 1.20 -12.34 7.79
C GLU A 95 2.31 -12.60 6.78
N SER A 96 2.05 -12.35 5.50
CA SER A 96 3.02 -12.57 4.42
C SER A 96 4.28 -11.70 4.60
N CYS A 97 4.09 -10.41 4.89
CA CYS A 97 5.21 -9.51 5.17
C CYS A 97 6.03 -9.96 6.38
N GLN A 98 5.37 -10.44 7.46
CA GLN A 98 6.07 -10.96 8.64
C GLN A 98 6.91 -12.20 8.32
N LYS A 99 6.40 -13.13 7.52
CA LYS A 99 7.16 -14.33 7.10
C LYS A 99 8.38 -13.99 6.28
N GLN A 100 8.26 -13.00 5.40
CA GLN A 100 9.32 -12.59 4.48
C GLN A 100 10.26 -11.53 5.06
N GLY A 101 10.07 -11.11 6.31
CA GLY A 101 10.86 -10.03 6.92
C GLY A 101 10.67 -8.67 6.26
N ILE A 102 9.54 -8.45 5.57
CA ILE A 102 9.23 -7.20 4.87
C ILE A 102 8.52 -6.24 5.82
N VAL A 103 9.00 -4.99 5.87
CA VAL A 103 8.41 -3.95 6.71
C VAL A 103 7.19 -3.33 6.02
N LEU A 104 6.11 -3.17 6.78
CA LEU A 104 4.92 -2.43 6.38
C LEU A 104 4.88 -1.03 6.99
N ALA A 105 4.32 -0.11 6.22
CA ALA A 105 4.05 1.26 6.61
C ALA A 105 2.66 1.72 6.14
N HIS A 106 2.15 2.80 6.73
CA HIS A 106 0.89 3.42 6.34
C HIS A 106 0.89 4.90 6.74
N PHE A 107 -0.04 5.69 6.18
CA PHE A 107 -0.23 7.06 6.65
C PHE A 107 -1.25 7.10 7.79
N ARG A 108 -0.95 7.86 8.84
CA ARG A 108 -1.86 8.18 9.95
C ARG A 108 -1.63 9.62 10.40
N PHE A 109 -2.68 10.44 10.44
CA PHE A 109 -2.61 11.85 10.87
C PHE A 109 -1.47 12.65 10.23
N ARG A 110 -1.33 12.60 8.89
CA ARG A 110 -0.22 13.26 8.16
C ARG A 110 1.18 12.81 8.58
N ARG A 111 1.32 11.59 9.08
CA ARG A 111 2.60 10.96 9.36
C ARG A 111 2.69 9.61 8.66
N PHE A 112 3.87 9.30 8.14
CA PHE A 112 4.17 7.98 7.62
C PHE A 112 4.67 7.11 8.77
N VAL A 113 3.86 6.13 9.14
CA VAL A 113 4.10 5.23 10.27
C VAL A 113 4.68 3.94 9.71
N ILE A 114 5.94 3.68 10.05
CA ILE A 114 6.65 2.45 9.71
C ILE A 114 6.62 1.57 10.96
N ASN A 115 6.26 0.29 10.81
CA ASN A 115 6.17 -0.61 11.95
C ASN A 115 7.55 -0.78 12.60
N GLY A 116 7.68 -0.39 13.87
CA GLY A 116 8.95 -0.46 14.62
C GLY A 116 9.79 0.82 14.61
N GLU A 117 9.34 1.91 13.98
CA GLU A 117 10.09 3.18 13.90
C GLU A 117 9.25 4.40 14.31
N ALA A 118 9.94 5.51 14.60
CA ALA A 118 9.31 6.80 14.84
C ALA A 118 8.59 7.30 13.57
N PRO A 119 7.35 7.84 13.69
CA PRO A 119 6.61 8.34 12.53
C PRO A 119 7.32 9.52 11.84
N ARG A 120 7.34 9.52 10.50
CA ARG A 120 7.97 10.56 9.68
C ARG A 120 6.96 11.62 9.22
N ARG A 121 7.40 12.88 9.12
CA ARG A 121 6.52 13.98 8.64
C ARG A 121 6.51 14.01 7.12
N LEU A 122 5.38 14.40 6.51
CA LEU A 122 5.25 14.49 5.04
C LEU A 122 6.34 15.32 4.35
N LYS A 123 6.82 16.38 5.00
CA LYS A 123 7.87 17.26 4.45
C LYS A 123 9.21 16.54 4.26
N GLU A 124 9.46 15.46 5.01
CA GLU A 124 10.67 14.65 4.94
C GLU A 124 10.59 13.60 3.83
N LEU A 125 9.43 13.45 3.18
CA LEU A 125 9.16 12.35 2.27
C LEU A 125 9.08 12.84 0.83
N LYS A 126 9.69 12.05 -0.07
CA LYS A 126 9.39 12.10 -1.49
C LYS A 126 8.23 11.16 -1.76
N ILE A 127 7.12 11.70 -2.26
CA ILE A 127 5.89 10.93 -2.54
C ILE A 127 5.56 11.07 -4.01
N GLU A 128 5.43 9.94 -4.72
CA GLU A 128 5.19 9.88 -6.15
C GLU A 128 3.95 9.02 -6.44
N VAL A 129 3.08 9.47 -7.35
CA VAL A 129 1.92 8.71 -7.84
C VAL A 129 2.20 8.31 -9.28
N ILE A 130 2.42 7.02 -9.49
CA ILE A 130 2.92 6.40 -10.73
C ILE A 130 1.77 5.81 -11.57
N GLY A 131 0.60 5.58 -10.94
CA GLY A 131 -0.61 5.04 -11.58
C GLY A 131 -0.72 3.52 -11.43
N GLY A 132 -1.66 3.05 -10.62
CA GLY A 132 -1.86 1.61 -10.36
C GLY A 132 -2.66 0.88 -11.44
N ARG A 133 -2.41 -0.43 -11.59
CA ARG A 133 -3.22 -1.36 -12.42
C ARG A 133 -3.84 -2.41 -11.48
N GLU A 134 -5.15 -2.60 -11.57
CA GLU A 134 -5.89 -3.57 -10.72
C GLU A 134 -5.42 -5.01 -10.98
N ASN A 135 -5.18 -5.77 -9.91
CA ASN A 135 -5.25 -7.23 -9.94
C ASN A 135 -6.58 -7.64 -9.31
N LEU A 136 -7.42 -8.32 -10.09
CA LEU A 136 -8.69 -8.85 -9.60
C LEU A 136 -8.36 -10.09 -8.74
N GLY A 137 -8.72 -10.04 -7.46
CA GLY A 137 -8.64 -11.19 -6.57
C GLY A 137 -9.55 -12.34 -7.03
N PRO A 138 -9.44 -13.53 -6.40
CA PRO A 138 -10.20 -14.70 -6.83
C PRO A 138 -11.71 -14.45 -6.73
N ARG A 139 -12.44 -14.98 -7.71
CA ARG A 139 -13.90 -15.06 -7.74
C ARG A 139 -14.40 -16.15 -6.81
#